data_AF-A0A2X1RMG1-F1
#
_entry.id   AF-A0A2X1RMG1-F1
#
_cell.length_a   1.000
_cell.length_b   1.000
_cell.length_c   1.000
_cell.angle_alpha   90.00
_cell.angle_beta   90.00
_cell.angle_gamma   90.00
#
_symmetry.space_group_name_H-M   'P 1'
#
loop_
_entity.id
_entity.type
_entity.pdbx_description
1 polymer ?
#
loop_
_entity_poly.entity_id
_entity_poly.type
_entity_poly.pdbx_seq_one_letter_code
_entity_poly.pdbx_strand_id
1 'polypeptide(L)'
;MTLTHEIGDHKLQFKSLLARLYASRKYTPLWTDYSAARQLLRDYAAMVASGISKSSANSLETLALVEQQGGLAYDVLLSDILLDYLYYTKNVRSQASNWLYSSDQYQAKQPENDHIQRWLSAVENNQLLDFIQSLAGENHLYRQTVQALPMFIPTSKESNIAQKLAMNAQRLRVIPDFHNGIFVNIPSYKLQYYRDGDLILESRVIVGKKFASNPRDV
;
A
#
# COMPACT_ATOMS: atom_id res chain seq x y z
N MET A 1 31.29 -2.49 -10.06
CA MET A 1 30.28 -3.40 -9.47
C MET A 1 29.00 -3.23 -10.26
N THR A 2 28.36 -4.31 -10.68
CA THR A 2 27.05 -4.28 -11.35
C THR A 2 25.98 -4.74 -10.35
N LEU A 3 24.81 -4.11 -10.38
CA LEU A 3 23.69 -4.43 -9.46
C LEU A 3 23.29 -5.91 -9.49
N THR A 4 23.51 -6.56 -10.64
CA THR A 4 23.28 -8.01 -10.85
C THR A 4 24.21 -8.92 -10.05
N HIS A 5 25.40 -8.45 -9.67
CA HIS A 5 26.35 -9.26 -8.91
C HIS A 5 26.07 -9.22 -7.41
N GLU A 6 25.54 -8.10 -6.90
CA GLU A 6 25.27 -7.93 -5.45
C GLU A 6 23.88 -8.38 -5.00
N ILE A 7 22.92 -8.44 -5.92
CA ILE A 7 21.53 -8.82 -5.61
C ILE A 7 21.25 -10.31 -5.88
N GLY A 8 22.19 -11.02 -6.52
CA GLY A 8 22.01 -12.44 -6.86
C GLY A 8 20.76 -12.68 -7.73
N ASP A 9 20.06 -13.78 -7.48
CA ASP A 9 18.85 -14.21 -8.21
C ASP A 9 17.55 -13.57 -7.70
N HIS A 10 17.60 -12.58 -6.79
CA HIS A 10 16.39 -11.95 -6.28
C HIS A 10 15.66 -11.19 -7.39
N LYS A 11 14.36 -11.50 -7.55
CA LYS A 11 13.52 -10.91 -8.60
C LYS A 11 13.13 -9.48 -8.23
N LEU A 12 13.78 -8.50 -8.85
CA LEU A 12 13.41 -7.08 -8.76
C LEU A 12 12.30 -6.73 -9.76
N GLN A 13 11.25 -6.04 -9.30
CA GLN A 13 10.19 -5.54 -10.16
C GLN A 13 10.71 -4.41 -11.07
N PHE A 14 11.51 -3.49 -10.54
CA PHE A 14 11.99 -2.28 -11.23
C PHE A 14 13.48 -2.32 -11.53
N LYS A 15 14.01 -3.49 -11.91
CA LYS A 15 15.46 -3.75 -12.11
C LYS A 15 16.19 -2.66 -12.88
N SER A 16 15.71 -2.28 -14.07
CA SER A 16 16.37 -1.29 -14.92
C SER A 16 16.41 0.11 -14.32
N LEU A 17 15.33 0.50 -13.63
CA LEU A 17 15.24 1.79 -12.94
C LEU A 17 16.19 1.83 -11.75
N LEU A 18 16.15 0.82 -10.89
CA LEU A 18 17.01 0.71 -9.71
C LEU A 18 18.50 0.65 -10.09
N ALA A 19 18.85 -0.13 -11.12
CA ALA A 19 20.23 -0.20 -11.60
C ALA A 19 20.78 1.18 -12.00
N ARG A 20 19.99 1.97 -12.74
CA ARG A 20 20.36 3.33 -13.14
C ARG A 20 20.43 4.29 -11.95
N LEU A 21 19.47 4.22 -11.04
CA LEU A 21 19.37 5.10 -9.87
C LEU A 21 20.52 4.88 -8.88
N TYR A 22 20.84 3.63 -8.57
CA TYR A 22 21.97 3.32 -7.69
C TYR A 22 23.32 3.59 -8.34
N ALA A 23 23.46 3.31 -9.64
CA ALA A 23 24.69 3.63 -10.37
C ALA A 23 24.97 5.13 -10.41
N SER A 24 23.96 5.99 -10.65
CA SER A 24 24.14 7.44 -10.64
C SER A 24 24.53 8.00 -9.28
N ARG A 25 24.08 7.34 -8.19
CA ARG A 25 24.43 7.68 -6.81
C ARG A 25 25.65 6.95 -6.26
N LYS A 26 26.46 6.31 -7.13
CA LYS A 26 27.65 5.53 -6.75
C LYS A 26 27.37 4.49 -5.65
N TYR A 27 26.18 3.89 -5.69
CA TYR A 27 25.71 2.87 -4.74
C TYR A 27 25.63 3.34 -3.28
N THR A 28 25.50 4.66 -3.05
CA THR A 28 25.20 5.20 -1.72
C THR A 28 23.83 4.68 -1.25
N PRO A 29 23.68 4.17 -0.01
CA PRO A 29 22.38 3.75 0.51
C PRO A 29 21.31 4.85 0.43
N LEU A 30 20.05 4.45 0.25
CA LEU A 30 18.87 5.33 0.29
C LEU A 30 18.10 5.22 1.60
N TRP A 31 18.30 4.12 2.35
CA TRP A 31 17.53 3.76 3.54
C TRP A 31 18.39 3.82 4.81
N THR A 32 19.00 4.98 5.06
CA THR A 32 19.74 5.24 6.30
C THR A 32 18.80 5.52 7.50
N ASP A 33 17.59 5.98 7.23
CA ASP A 33 16.56 6.19 8.25
C ASP A 33 15.74 4.91 8.49
N TYR A 34 16.13 4.18 9.54
CA TYR A 34 15.44 2.97 9.99
C TYR A 34 13.98 3.19 10.39
N SER A 35 13.62 4.39 10.86
CA SER A 35 12.24 4.71 11.21
C SER A 35 11.38 4.80 9.96
N ALA A 36 11.91 5.40 8.90
CA ALA A 36 11.24 5.48 7.61
C ALA A 36 11.11 4.09 6.96
N ALA A 37 12.17 3.28 6.98
CA ALA A 37 12.11 1.90 6.49
C ALA A 37 11.05 1.09 7.23
N ARG A 38 11.02 1.16 8.57
CA ARG A 38 10.03 0.46 9.39
C ARG A 38 8.60 0.96 9.14
N GLN A 39 8.39 2.26 8.90
CA GLN A 39 7.08 2.81 8.54
C GLN A 39 6.64 2.27 7.17
N LEU A 40 7.52 2.30 6.16
CA LEU A 40 7.23 1.76 4.83
C LEU A 40 6.82 0.28 4.92
N LEU A 41 7.59 -0.54 5.63
CA LEU A 41 7.32 -1.97 5.74
C LEU A 41 5.99 -2.27 6.45
N ARG A 42 5.61 -1.49 7.46
CA ARG A 42 4.28 -1.62 8.08
C ARG A 42 3.17 -1.32 7.09
N ASP A 43 3.27 -0.19 6.40
CA ASP A 43 2.24 0.27 5.47
C ASP A 43 2.11 -0.67 4.26
N TYR A 44 3.25 -1.17 3.77
CA TYR A 44 3.31 -2.15 2.70
C TYR A 44 2.81 -3.52 3.14
N ALA A 45 3.14 -3.99 4.35
CA ALA A 45 2.60 -5.22 4.91
C ALA A 45 1.08 -5.18 5.01
N ALA A 46 0.49 -4.03 5.34
CA ALA A 46 -0.97 -3.85 5.33
C ALA A 46 -1.57 -3.98 3.92
N MET A 47 -0.86 -3.50 2.88
CA MET A 47 -1.26 -3.71 1.49
C MET A 47 -1.15 -5.19 1.11
N VAL A 48 -0.04 -5.85 1.44
CA VAL A 48 0.18 -7.28 1.18
C VAL A 48 -0.87 -8.15 1.89
N ALA A 49 -1.13 -7.89 3.17
CA ALA A 49 -2.11 -8.62 3.97
C ALA A 49 -3.54 -8.52 3.43
N SER A 50 -3.86 -7.46 2.67
CA SER A 50 -5.17 -7.34 2.01
C SER A 50 -5.34 -8.31 0.82
N GLY A 51 -4.23 -8.87 0.30
CA GLY A 51 -4.25 -9.78 -0.84
C GLY A 51 -4.44 -9.09 -2.19
N ILE A 52 -4.15 -7.79 -2.30
CA ILE A 52 -4.24 -7.03 -3.56
C ILE A 52 -3.27 -7.56 -4.62
N SER A 53 -2.10 -8.05 -4.19
CA SER A 53 -0.99 -8.38 -5.10
C SER A 53 -0.13 -9.52 -4.57
N LYS A 54 -0.09 -10.63 -5.32
CA LYS A 54 0.81 -11.77 -5.03
C LYS A 54 2.28 -11.41 -5.27
N SER A 55 2.57 -10.59 -6.27
CA SER A 55 3.95 -10.15 -6.52
C SER A 55 4.48 -9.30 -5.36
N SER A 56 3.63 -8.44 -4.79
CA SER A 56 4.00 -7.61 -3.65
C SER A 56 4.25 -8.46 -2.40
N ALA A 57 3.46 -9.54 -2.20
CA ALA A 57 3.70 -10.52 -1.14
C ALA A 57 5.07 -11.20 -1.28
N ASN A 58 5.39 -11.69 -2.48
CA ASN A 58 6.69 -12.32 -2.77
C ASN A 58 7.87 -11.35 -2.57
N SER A 59 7.71 -10.07 -2.95
CA SER A 59 8.72 -9.04 -2.71
C SER A 59 8.98 -8.83 -1.20
N LEU A 60 7.93 -8.83 -0.38
CA LEU A 60 8.07 -8.70 1.08
C LEU A 60 8.72 -9.93 1.71
N GLU A 61 8.36 -11.14 1.27
CA GLU A 61 9.00 -12.39 1.70
C GLU A 61 10.48 -12.42 1.33
N THR A 62 10.82 -11.99 0.11
CA THR A 62 12.21 -11.91 -0.34
C THR A 62 13.02 -10.95 0.52
N LEU A 63 12.46 -9.78 0.87
CA LEU A 63 13.11 -8.83 1.76
C LEU A 63 13.38 -9.44 3.15
N ALA A 64 12.41 -10.16 3.72
CA ALA A 64 12.55 -10.78 5.03
C ALA A 64 13.71 -11.79 5.10
N LEU A 65 14.03 -12.46 3.99
CA LEU A 65 15.18 -13.37 3.89
C LEU A 65 16.53 -12.64 3.89
N VAL A 66 16.56 -11.41 3.37
CA VAL A 66 17.79 -10.60 3.21
C VAL A 66 17.99 -9.63 4.37
N GLU A 67 16.95 -9.35 5.16
CA GLU A 67 16.98 -8.42 6.30
C GLU A 67 18.12 -8.70 7.29
N GLN A 68 18.42 -9.99 7.56
CA GLN A 68 19.49 -10.39 8.48
C GLN A 68 20.90 -10.05 7.96
N GLN A 69 21.07 -9.93 6.63
CA GLN A 69 22.35 -9.65 5.99
C GLN A 69 22.56 -8.14 5.79
N GLY A 70 21.47 -7.38 5.67
CA GLY A 70 21.51 -5.94 5.41
C GLY A 70 22.25 -5.61 4.10
N GLY A 71 22.96 -4.49 4.09
CA GLY A 71 23.81 -4.07 2.97
C GLY A 71 23.04 -3.56 1.74
N LEU A 72 23.72 -3.54 0.59
CA LEU A 72 23.18 -2.98 -0.64
C LEU A 72 21.95 -3.74 -1.15
N ALA A 73 21.94 -5.07 -1.05
CA ALA A 73 20.82 -5.89 -1.50
C ALA A 73 19.53 -5.55 -0.73
N TYR A 74 19.62 -5.40 0.60
CA TYR A 74 18.50 -4.96 1.42
C TYR A 74 18.01 -3.56 1.04
N ASP A 75 18.94 -2.61 0.88
CA ASP A 75 18.63 -1.22 0.50
C ASP A 75 17.91 -1.14 -0.86
N VAL A 76 18.36 -1.93 -1.84
CA VAL A 76 17.75 -1.98 -3.17
C VAL A 76 16.38 -2.66 -3.15
N LEU A 77 16.20 -3.72 -2.36
CA LEU A 77 14.88 -4.37 -2.19
C LEU A 77 13.87 -3.45 -1.50
N LEU A 78 14.30 -2.68 -0.49
CA LEU A 78 13.46 -1.64 0.09
C LEU A 78 13.04 -0.58 -0.93
N SER A 79 13.96 -0.18 -1.81
CA SER A 79 13.66 0.74 -2.91
C SER A 79 12.70 0.14 -3.92
N ASP A 80 12.82 -1.15 -4.25
CA ASP A 80 11.86 -1.86 -5.12
C ASP A 80 10.45 -1.87 -4.50
N ILE A 81 10.35 -2.19 -3.20
CA ILE A 81 9.11 -2.16 -2.43
C ILE A 81 8.51 -0.75 -2.40
N LEU A 82 9.33 0.29 -2.18
CA LEU A 82 8.85 1.66 -2.18
C LEU A 82 8.28 2.04 -3.55
N LEU A 83 8.93 1.66 -4.65
CA LEU A 83 8.44 1.98 -5.99
C LEU A 83 7.09 1.30 -6.27
N ASP A 84 6.93 0.03 -5.86
CA ASP A 84 5.64 -0.69 -5.95
C ASP A 84 4.57 0.06 -5.12
N TYR A 85 4.89 0.33 -3.85
CA TYR A 85 3.98 1.02 -2.95
C TYR A 85 3.62 2.43 -3.43
N LEU A 86 4.58 3.17 -3.96
CA LEU A 86 4.40 4.51 -4.51
C LEU A 86 3.44 4.48 -5.69
N TYR A 87 3.62 3.56 -6.64
CA TYR A 87 2.68 3.40 -7.75
C TYR A 87 1.27 3.09 -7.24
N TYR A 88 1.14 2.16 -6.28
CA TYR A 88 -0.14 1.85 -5.66
C TYR A 88 -0.79 3.07 -5.02
N THR A 89 -0.08 3.78 -4.13
CA THR A 89 -0.63 4.91 -3.35
C THR A 89 -1.14 6.04 -4.25
N LYS A 90 -0.48 6.29 -5.39
CA LYS A 90 -0.82 7.38 -6.31
C LYS A 90 -1.99 7.05 -7.22
N ASN A 91 -2.27 5.77 -7.45
CA ASN A 91 -3.28 5.33 -8.41
C ASN A 91 -4.48 4.62 -7.76
N VAL A 92 -4.40 4.23 -6.48
CA VAL A 92 -5.48 3.47 -5.83
C VAL A 92 -6.82 4.22 -5.81
N ARG A 93 -6.80 5.56 -5.73
CA ARG A 93 -8.03 6.36 -5.75
C ARG A 93 -8.76 6.28 -7.09
N SER A 94 -8.04 6.36 -8.21
CA SER A 94 -8.64 6.23 -9.55
C SER A 94 -8.97 4.78 -9.91
N GLN A 95 -8.22 3.81 -9.38
CA GLN A 95 -8.36 2.39 -9.69
C GLN A 95 -9.10 1.58 -8.62
N ALA A 96 -9.77 2.25 -7.69
CA ALA A 96 -10.37 1.63 -6.50
C ALA A 96 -11.32 0.47 -6.85
N SER A 97 -12.19 0.65 -7.86
CA SER A 97 -13.13 -0.38 -8.34
C SER A 97 -12.45 -1.68 -8.73
N ASN A 98 -11.28 -1.57 -9.37
CA ASN A 98 -10.54 -2.70 -9.90
C ASN A 98 -9.66 -3.33 -8.81
N TRP A 99 -9.00 -2.53 -7.98
CA TRP A 99 -7.98 -3.04 -7.05
C TRP A 99 -8.53 -3.42 -5.67
N LEU A 100 -9.59 -2.78 -5.19
CA LEU A 100 -10.10 -2.95 -3.82
C LEU A 100 -11.41 -3.76 -3.74
N TYR A 101 -12.05 -4.01 -4.89
CA TYR A 101 -13.34 -4.72 -4.97
C TYR A 101 -13.32 -5.91 -5.93
N SER A 102 -12.26 -6.07 -6.73
CA SER A 102 -12.03 -7.22 -7.60
C SER A 102 -10.70 -7.89 -7.24
N SER A 103 -10.61 -9.21 -7.40
CA SER A 103 -9.42 -9.99 -7.06
C SER A 103 -8.35 -9.94 -8.16
N ASP A 104 -7.07 -9.89 -7.76
CA ASP A 104 -5.89 -10.08 -8.61
C ASP A 104 -5.77 -9.13 -9.84
N GLN A 105 -6.30 -7.91 -9.75
CA GLN A 105 -6.25 -6.92 -10.85
C GLN A 105 -5.07 -5.93 -10.74
N TYR A 106 -4.36 -5.91 -9.62
CA TYR A 106 -3.24 -5.00 -9.45
C TYR A 106 -1.99 -5.53 -10.14
N GLN A 107 -1.36 -4.67 -10.93
CA GLN A 107 -0.03 -4.88 -11.49
C GLN A 107 0.77 -3.59 -11.36
N ALA A 108 1.90 -3.68 -10.67
CA ALA A 108 2.78 -2.56 -10.49
C ALA A 108 3.33 -2.07 -11.84
N LYS A 109 3.32 -0.75 -12.05
CA LYS A 109 3.99 -0.10 -13.17
C LYS A 109 4.96 0.93 -12.61
N GLN A 110 5.89 1.38 -13.44
CA GLN A 110 6.85 2.39 -13.03
C GLN A 110 6.10 3.64 -12.55
N PRO A 111 6.38 4.15 -11.33
CA PRO A 111 5.85 5.43 -10.89
C PRO A 111 6.28 6.57 -11.81
N GLU A 112 5.48 7.64 -11.82
CA GLU A 112 5.85 8.87 -12.52
C GLU A 112 7.16 9.45 -11.99
N ASN A 113 7.97 10.02 -12.88
CA ASN A 113 9.29 10.53 -12.53
C ASN A 113 9.22 11.59 -11.42
N ASP A 114 8.20 12.44 -11.41
CA ASP A 114 8.02 13.48 -10.39
C ASP A 114 7.90 12.88 -8.98
N HIS A 115 7.24 11.72 -8.84
CA HIS A 115 7.13 11.04 -7.55
C HIS A 115 8.46 10.43 -7.12
N ILE A 116 9.24 9.89 -8.06
CA ILE A 116 10.58 9.37 -7.80
C ILE A 116 11.52 10.50 -7.38
N GLN A 117 11.46 11.66 -8.05
CA GLN A 117 12.29 12.82 -7.69
C GLN A 117 11.93 13.37 -6.31
N ARG A 118 10.64 13.42 -5.95
CA ARG A 118 10.22 13.81 -4.59
C ARG A 118 10.76 12.88 -3.52
N TRP A 119 10.74 11.57 -3.76
CA TRP A 119 11.35 10.60 -2.87
C TRP A 119 12.86 10.84 -2.72
N LEU A 120 13.59 10.97 -3.83
CA LEU A 120 15.04 11.21 -3.80
C LEU A 120 15.40 12.51 -3.08
N SER A 121 14.64 13.58 -3.32
CA SER A 121 14.80 14.85 -2.61
C SER A 121 14.54 14.69 -1.11
N ALA A 122 13.54 13.90 -0.70
CA ALA A 122 13.30 13.61 0.71
C ALA A 122 14.47 12.85 1.36
N VAL A 123 15.12 11.94 0.64
CA VAL A 123 16.35 11.27 1.12
C VAL A 123 17.48 12.28 1.31
N GLU A 124 17.73 13.14 0.33
CA GLU A 124 18.81 14.14 0.36
C GLU A 124 18.61 15.18 1.48
N ASN A 125 17.36 15.52 1.80
CA ASN A 125 17.02 16.51 2.81
C ASN A 125 16.75 15.92 4.21
N ASN A 126 17.00 14.62 4.44
CA ASN A 126 16.71 13.91 5.68
C ASN A 126 15.21 13.98 6.10
N GLN A 127 14.31 14.01 5.12
CA GLN A 127 12.85 14.07 5.28
C GLN A 127 12.18 12.76 4.83
N LEU A 128 12.93 11.66 4.78
CA LEU A 128 12.42 10.38 4.27
C LEU A 128 11.23 9.88 5.10
N LEU A 129 11.29 9.96 6.43
CA LEU A 129 10.17 9.55 7.28
C LEU A 129 8.89 10.33 6.98
N ASP A 130 8.98 11.66 6.88
CA ASP A 130 7.83 12.52 6.56
C ASP A 130 7.25 12.20 5.19
N PHE A 131 8.12 11.95 4.21
CA PHE A 131 7.70 11.52 2.88
C PHE A 131 6.92 10.20 2.93
N ILE A 132 7.43 9.18 3.63
CA ILE A 132 6.73 7.90 3.77
C ILE A 132 5.40 8.06 4.52
N GLN A 133 5.37 8.83 5.61
CA GLN A 133 4.13 9.11 6.34
C GLN A 133 3.09 9.83 5.47
N SER A 134 3.52 10.72 4.58
CA SER A 134 2.63 11.40 3.64
C SER A 134 1.96 10.45 2.65
N LEU A 135 2.56 9.29 2.36
CA LEU A 135 1.97 8.30 1.46
C LEU A 135 0.69 7.72 2.06
N ALA A 136 0.62 7.53 3.39
CA ALA A 136 -0.56 7.01 4.09
C ALA A 136 -1.85 7.79 3.78
N GLY A 137 -1.72 9.07 3.42
CA GLY A 137 -2.83 9.97 3.18
C GLY A 137 -3.38 10.56 4.48
N GLU A 138 -4.45 11.33 4.36
CA GLU A 138 -4.97 12.16 5.46
C GLU A 138 -5.96 11.42 6.37
N ASN A 139 -6.52 10.29 5.91
CA ASN A 139 -7.53 9.56 6.67
C ASN A 139 -6.95 8.99 7.98
N HIS A 140 -7.40 9.53 9.11
CA HIS A 140 -6.92 9.12 10.43
C HIS A 140 -7.32 7.68 10.79
N LEU A 141 -8.51 7.23 10.38
CA LEU A 141 -8.97 5.85 10.61
C LEU A 141 -8.12 4.85 9.85
N TYR A 142 -7.66 5.20 8.64
CA TYR A 142 -6.70 4.36 7.91
C TYR A 142 -5.42 4.16 8.73
N ARG A 143 -4.80 5.26 9.18
CA ARG A 143 -3.56 5.23 9.96
C ARG A 143 -3.72 4.41 11.25
N GLN A 144 -4.80 4.63 12.00
CA GLN A 144 -5.10 3.87 13.21
C GLN A 144 -5.30 2.37 12.93
N THR A 145 -6.03 2.05 11.86
CA THR A 145 -6.28 0.65 11.49
C THR A 145 -4.98 -0.05 11.11
N VAL A 146 -4.13 0.57 10.29
CA VAL A 146 -2.83 0.01 9.90
C VAL A 146 -1.91 -0.19 11.10
N GLN A 147 -1.89 0.76 12.05
CA GLN A 147 -1.12 0.62 13.30
C GLN A 147 -1.62 -0.53 14.18
N ALA A 148 -2.92 -0.79 14.19
CA ALA A 148 -3.52 -1.85 14.99
C ALA A 148 -3.48 -3.23 14.34
N LEU A 149 -3.33 -3.31 13.01
CA LEU A 149 -3.30 -4.57 12.23
C LEU A 149 -2.40 -5.66 12.85
N PRO A 150 -1.16 -5.37 13.30
CA PRO A 150 -0.29 -6.38 13.89
C PRO A 150 -0.85 -7.06 15.15
N MET A 151 -1.83 -6.48 15.84
CA MET A 151 -2.49 -7.12 16.98
C MET A 151 -3.51 -8.18 16.57
N PHE A 152 -3.99 -8.11 15.33
CA PHE A 152 -5.01 -9.02 14.77
C PHE A 152 -4.43 -10.09 13.85
N ILE A 153 -3.14 -9.97 13.50
CA ILE A 153 -2.37 -10.94 12.71
C ILE A 153 -1.87 -12.17 13.51
N PRO A 154 -1.72 -12.17 14.85
CA PRO A 154 -1.37 -13.37 15.60
C PRO A 154 -2.63 -14.06 16.15
N THR A 155 -2.73 -15.39 15.95
CA THR A 155 -3.63 -16.40 16.59
C THR A 155 -4.85 -16.97 15.85
N SER A 156 -5.28 -16.51 14.67
CA SER A 156 -6.45 -17.13 14.02
C SER A 156 -6.08 -18.08 12.87
N LYS A 157 -6.52 -19.34 12.96
CA LYS A 157 -6.74 -20.23 11.79
C LYS A 157 -7.70 -19.62 10.75
N GLU A 158 -8.30 -18.46 11.05
CA GLU A 158 -9.16 -17.67 10.17
C GLU A 158 -8.38 -16.55 9.46
N SER A 159 -7.49 -16.94 8.55
CA SER A 159 -6.79 -16.06 7.58
C SER A 159 -7.69 -14.98 6.94
N ASN A 160 -9.00 -15.25 6.85
CA ASN A 160 -10.00 -14.38 6.25
C ASN A 160 -10.30 -13.09 7.04
N ILE A 161 -10.23 -13.07 8.39
CA ILE A 161 -10.57 -11.86 9.17
C ILE A 161 -9.48 -10.80 9.03
N ALA A 162 -8.22 -11.19 9.25
CA ALA A 162 -7.08 -10.27 9.10
C ALA A 162 -6.99 -9.71 7.68
N GLN A 163 -7.21 -10.57 6.66
CA GLN A 163 -7.26 -10.14 5.27
C GLN A 163 -8.40 -9.15 5.00
N LYS A 164 -9.63 -9.42 5.51
CA LYS A 164 -10.76 -8.49 5.39
C LYS A 164 -10.50 -7.16 6.08
N LEU A 165 -9.90 -7.17 7.26
CA LEU A 165 -9.54 -5.96 7.99
C LEU A 165 -8.51 -5.14 7.21
N ALA A 166 -7.46 -5.79 6.70
CA ALA A 166 -6.46 -5.15 5.86
C ALA A 166 -7.07 -4.58 4.56
N MET A 167 -7.97 -5.31 3.90
CA MET A 167 -8.69 -4.83 2.72
C MET A 167 -9.58 -3.62 3.03
N ASN A 168 -10.30 -3.64 4.15
CA ASN A 168 -11.09 -2.50 4.59
C ASN A 168 -10.21 -1.31 4.97
N ALA A 169 -9.02 -1.53 5.55
CA ALA A 169 -8.04 -0.47 5.76
C ALA A 169 -7.67 0.19 4.41
N GLN A 170 -7.33 -0.60 3.39
CA GLN A 170 -7.05 -0.03 2.05
C GLN A 170 -8.24 0.74 1.46
N ARG A 171 -9.48 0.34 1.75
CA ARG A 171 -10.70 1.10 1.36
C ARG A 171 -10.83 2.43 2.09
N LEU A 172 -10.47 2.51 3.37
CA LEU A 172 -10.46 3.78 4.11
C LEU A 172 -9.55 4.82 3.47
N ARG A 173 -8.54 4.41 2.69
CA ARG A 173 -7.66 5.33 1.96
C ARG A 173 -8.34 6.11 0.85
N VAL A 174 -9.39 5.54 0.25
CA VAL A 174 -10.12 6.14 -0.88
C VAL A 174 -11.44 6.78 -0.46
N ILE A 175 -11.93 6.47 0.74
CA ILE A 175 -13.14 7.05 1.31
C ILE A 175 -12.76 8.36 2.03
N PRO A 176 -13.56 9.43 1.89
CA PRO A 176 -13.39 10.67 2.66
C PRO A 176 -13.41 10.43 4.17
N ASP A 177 -12.97 11.42 4.95
CA ASP A 177 -13.20 11.40 6.38
C ASP A 177 -14.70 11.54 6.69
N PHE A 178 -15.14 10.96 7.81
CA PHE A 178 -16.54 10.89 8.18
C PHE A 178 -17.05 12.17 8.88
N HIS A 179 -16.50 13.33 8.51
CA HIS A 179 -16.76 14.59 9.23
C HIS A 179 -18.06 15.26 8.81
N ASN A 180 -18.32 15.31 7.51
CA ASN A 180 -19.49 15.97 6.94
C ASN A 180 -19.98 15.20 5.72
N GLY A 181 -21.19 14.64 5.76
CA GLY A 181 -21.77 13.95 4.62
C GLY A 181 -22.68 12.79 4.97
N ILE A 182 -23.27 12.20 3.92
CA ILE A 182 -24.10 11.00 4.01
C ILE A 182 -23.24 9.81 3.60
N PHE A 183 -23.10 8.84 4.48
CA PHE A 183 -22.32 7.64 4.27
C PHE A 183 -23.23 6.42 4.26
N VAL A 184 -23.08 5.60 3.22
CA VAL A 184 -23.87 4.38 3.06
C VAL A 184 -22.94 3.18 3.17
N ASN A 185 -23.10 2.41 4.23
CA ASN A 185 -22.43 1.14 4.40
C ASN A 185 -23.29 0.03 3.76
N ILE A 186 -23.02 -0.24 2.49
CA ILE A 186 -23.75 -1.20 1.65
C ILE A 186 -23.78 -2.60 2.28
N PRO A 187 -22.66 -3.19 2.77
CA PRO A 187 -22.71 -4.49 3.43
C PRO A 187 -23.64 -4.56 4.65
N SER A 188 -23.79 -3.45 5.39
CA SER A 188 -24.60 -3.39 6.61
C SER A 188 -26.03 -2.86 6.41
N TYR A 189 -26.39 -2.42 5.19
CA TYR A 189 -27.69 -1.78 4.90
C TYR A 189 -27.99 -0.53 5.76
N LYS A 190 -26.95 0.21 6.15
CA LYS A 190 -27.07 1.43 6.96
C LYS A 190 -26.65 2.68 6.21
N LEU A 191 -27.38 3.77 6.45
CA LEU A 191 -27.04 5.13 6.07
C LEU A 191 -26.84 5.96 7.34
N GLN A 192 -25.77 6.73 7.37
CA GLN A 192 -25.45 7.64 8.46
C GLN A 192 -25.17 9.03 7.89
N TYR A 193 -25.78 10.06 8.45
CA TYR A 193 -25.50 11.46 8.13
C TYR A 193 -24.69 12.08 9.28
N TYR A 194 -23.50 12.56 8.94
CA TYR A 194 -22.63 13.28 9.87
C TYR A 194 -22.58 14.78 9.51
N ARG A 195 -22.56 15.61 10.54
CA ARG A 195 -22.29 17.05 10.44
C ARG A 195 -21.33 17.44 11.55
N ASP A 196 -20.23 18.10 11.20
CA ASP A 196 -19.17 18.52 12.12
C ASP A 196 -18.59 17.37 12.98
N GLY A 197 -18.64 16.15 12.46
CA GLY A 197 -18.19 14.92 13.14
C GLY A 197 -19.27 14.23 13.98
N ASP A 198 -20.42 14.88 14.21
CA ASP A 198 -21.52 14.32 14.99
C ASP A 198 -22.48 13.52 14.10
N LEU A 199 -22.90 12.34 14.58
CA LEU A 199 -23.94 11.54 13.94
C LEU A 199 -25.30 12.22 14.15
N ILE A 200 -25.83 12.84 13.10
CA ILE A 200 -27.10 13.56 13.13
C ILE A 200 -28.28 12.63 12.85
N LEU A 201 -28.08 11.64 11.98
CA LEU A 201 -29.14 10.70 11.59
C LEU A 201 -28.56 9.33 11.23
N GLU A 202 -29.21 8.28 11.69
CA GLU A 202 -29.00 6.90 11.23
C GLU A 202 -30.31 6.34 10.66
N SER A 203 -30.24 5.70 9.49
CA SER A 203 -31.39 5.06 8.85
C SER A 203 -31.00 3.73 8.20
N ARG A 204 -31.97 2.81 8.08
CA ARG A 204 -31.83 1.59 7.29
C ARG A 204 -32.12 1.89 5.82
N VAL A 205 -31.32 1.33 4.92
CA VAL A 205 -31.46 1.52 3.47
C VAL A 205 -31.64 0.20 2.74
N ILE A 206 -32.32 0.27 1.61
CA ILE A 206 -32.43 -0.84 0.66
C ILE A 206 -31.49 -0.53 -0.50
N VAL A 207 -30.65 -1.50 -0.86
CA VAL A 207 -29.71 -1.40 -1.99
C VAL A 207 -30.14 -2.34 -3.11
N GLY A 208 -29.88 -1.95 -4.36
CA GLY A 208 -30.23 -2.75 -5.54
C GLY A 208 -29.55 -4.12 -5.55
N LYS A 209 -30.26 -5.15 -6.01
CA LYS A 209 -29.68 -6.48 -6.22
C LYS A 209 -28.62 -6.42 -7.34
N LYS A 210 -27.49 -7.12 -7.18
CA LYS A 210 -26.53 -7.29 -8.28
C LYS A 210 -27.22 -8.05 -9.43
N PHE A 211 -27.43 -7.39 -10.56
CA PHE A 211 -27.71 -8.09 -11.82
C PHE A 211 -26.38 -8.68 -12.29
N ALA A 212 -26.26 -10.02 -12.28
CA ALA A 212 -25.18 -10.67 -12.99
C ALA A 212 -25.37 -10.40 -14.49
N SER A 213 -24.62 -9.45 -15.04
CA SER A 213 -24.51 -9.33 -16.49
C SER A 213 -23.63 -10.50 -16.96
N ASN A 214 -24.26 -11.60 -17.39
CA ASN A 214 -23.60 -12.47 -18.34
C ASN A 214 -23.47 -11.68 -19.64
N PRO A 215 -22.25 -11.42 -20.15
CA PRO A 215 -22.13 -10.95 -21.52
C PRO A 215 -22.62 -12.09 -22.40
N ARG A 216 -23.75 -11.86 -23.08
CA ARG A 216 -24.16 -12.70 -24.20
C ARG A 216 -23.29 -12.25 -25.37
N ASP A 217 -22.49 -13.18 -25.87
CA ASP A 217 -21.89 -13.09 -27.19
C ASP A 217 -23.00 -12.83 -28.21
N VAL A 218 -22.85 -11.74 -28.97
CA VAL A 218 -23.54 -11.49 -30.24
C VAL A 218 -22.46 -11.09 -31.25
#